data_AF-A0A496YYQ9-F1
#
_entry.id   AF-A0A496YYQ9-F1
#
_cell.length_a   1.000
_cell.length_b   1.000
_cell.length_c   1.000
_cell.angle_alpha   90.00
_cell.angle_beta   90.00
_cell.angle_gamma   90.00
#
_symmetry.space_group_name_H-M   'P 1'
#
loop_
_entity.id
_entity.type
_entity.pdbx_description
1 polymer ?
#
loop_
_entity_poly.entity_id
_entity_poly.type
_entity_poly.pdbx_seq_one_letter_code
_entity_poly.pdbx_strand_id
1 'polypeptide(L)'
;MVTLKLLATLTDSNGNPLSGKTIEFYHSRDGVNYTLIDTKTTNENGQAETVYEVTEYGTHYFKARFPGDLEYELSEAMATYEYPAPSPIEVLMSQLQSFINMLPQLLIMLILMMVLMSFMSSMIRMFTRMGEGVERARRR
;
A
#
# COMPACT_ATOMS: atom_id res chain seq x y z
N MET A 1 -2.87 -1.86 0.81
CA MET A 1 -3.54 -1.15 1.91
C MET A 1 -4.89 -0.65 1.45
N VAL A 2 -5.88 -0.66 2.33
CA VAL A 2 -7.21 -0.09 2.11
C VAL A 2 -7.66 0.65 3.38
N THR A 3 -8.26 1.81 3.23
CA THR A 3 -8.81 2.58 4.34
C THR A 3 -10.31 2.30 4.44
N LEU A 4 -10.74 1.78 5.59
CA LEU A 4 -12.14 1.50 5.88
C LEU A 4 -12.74 2.59 6.75
N LYS A 5 -13.97 2.99 6.45
CA LYS A 5 -14.80 3.81 7.33
C LYS A 5 -15.65 2.88 8.20
N LEU A 6 -15.46 2.94 9.51
CA LEU A 6 -16.26 2.21 10.48
C LEU A 6 -17.35 3.15 11.01
N LEU A 7 -18.61 2.73 10.84
CA LEU A 7 -19.78 3.48 11.30
C LEU A 7 -20.56 2.60 12.28
N ALA A 8 -20.73 3.08 13.51
CA ALA A 8 -21.62 2.51 14.49
C ALA A 8 -22.87 3.38 14.64
N THR A 9 -24.03 2.76 14.73
CA THR A 9 -25.30 3.42 15.01
C THR A 9 -25.87 2.84 16.29
N LEU A 10 -26.12 3.69 17.29
CA LEU A 10 -26.70 3.32 18.57
C LEU A 10 -28.13 3.85 18.68
N THR A 11 -29.06 2.95 18.96
CA THR A 11 -30.48 3.27 19.18
C THR A 11 -30.98 2.63 20.47
N ASP A 12 -32.06 3.18 21.04
CA ASP A 12 -32.83 2.52 22.08
C ASP A 12 -33.68 1.36 21.52
N SER A 13 -34.44 0.69 22.39
CA SER A 13 -35.36 -0.40 22.03
C SER A 13 -36.52 0.03 21.14
N ASN A 14 -36.83 1.32 21.08
CA ASN A 14 -37.89 1.89 20.24
C ASN A 14 -37.33 2.38 18.88
N GLY A 15 -36.02 2.25 18.65
CA GLY A 15 -35.35 2.73 17.44
C GLY A 15 -34.99 4.22 17.46
N ASN A 16 -35.10 4.90 18.60
CA ASN A 16 -34.68 6.29 18.71
C ASN A 16 -33.14 6.37 18.78
N PRO A 17 -32.50 7.30 18.06
CA PRO A 17 -31.05 7.46 18.11
C PRO A 17 -30.59 7.97 19.48
N LEU A 18 -29.49 7.39 19.98
CA LEU A 18 -28.89 7.80 21.25
C LEU A 18 -27.66 8.66 21.00
N SER A 19 -27.83 9.98 21.16
CA SER A 19 -26.75 10.98 21.02
C SER A 19 -25.90 11.10 22.29
N GLY A 20 -24.64 11.52 22.14
CA GLY A 20 -23.74 11.80 23.27
C GLY A 20 -23.21 10.56 23.99
N LYS A 21 -23.44 9.35 23.47
CA LYS A 21 -23.02 8.08 24.07
C LYS A 21 -21.63 7.68 23.57
N THR A 22 -20.84 7.04 24.42
CA THR A 22 -19.45 6.64 24.08
C THR A 22 -19.43 5.27 23.41
N ILE A 23 -18.82 5.17 22.23
CA ILE A 23 -18.61 3.94 21.48
C ILE A 23 -17.10 3.65 21.40
N GLU A 24 -16.74 2.43 21.79
CA GLU A 24 -15.40 1.87 21.66
C GLU A 24 -15.31 1.03 20.38
N PHE A 25 -14.37 1.35 19.50
CA PHE A 25 -14.10 0.58 18.29
C PHE A 25 -12.89 -0.33 18.50
N TYR A 26 -13.03 -1.60 18.18
CA TYR A 26 -12.00 -2.62 18.33
C TYR A 26 -11.73 -3.34 17.01
N HIS A 27 -10.49 -3.82 16.85
CA HIS A 27 -10.04 -4.65 15.74
C HIS A 27 -9.41 -5.95 16.27
N SER A 28 -9.57 -7.02 15.49
CA SER A 28 -8.93 -8.31 15.73
C SER A 28 -8.58 -9.00 14.40
N ARG A 29 -7.50 -9.79 14.41
CA ARG A 29 -7.05 -10.65 13.29
C ARG A 29 -7.47 -12.12 13.47
N ASP A 30 -7.80 -12.53 14.69
CA ASP A 30 -8.14 -13.91 15.05
C ASP A 30 -9.61 -14.08 15.48
N GLY A 31 -10.35 -12.97 15.59
CA GLY A 31 -11.74 -12.95 16.04
C GLY A 31 -11.91 -13.20 17.55
N VAL A 32 -10.81 -13.26 18.31
CA VAL A 32 -10.81 -13.58 19.75
C VAL A 32 -10.18 -12.46 20.55
N ASN A 33 -8.97 -12.04 20.16
CA ASN A 33 -8.21 -10.99 20.84
C ASN A 33 -8.47 -9.66 20.16
N TYR A 34 -9.23 -8.79 20.83
CA TYR A 34 -9.61 -7.48 20.32
C TYR A 34 -8.74 -6.38 20.93
N THR A 35 -8.21 -5.51 20.06
CA THR A 35 -7.44 -4.32 20.43
C THR A 35 -8.27 -3.08 20.18
N LEU A 36 -8.32 -2.17 21.16
CA LEU A 36 -9.02 -0.89 21.02
C LEU A 36 -8.32 -0.04 19.94
N ILE A 37 -9.08 0.38 18.95
CA ILE A 37 -8.63 1.25 17.86
C ILE A 37 -8.81 2.71 18.28
N ASP A 38 -10.03 3.05 18.70
CA ASP A 38 -10.47 4.43 18.91
C ASP A 38 -11.74 4.46 19.76
N THR A 39 -12.00 5.60 20.38
CA THR A 39 -13.21 5.86 21.16
C THR A 39 -13.86 7.13 20.64
N LYS A 40 -15.15 7.05 20.31
CA LYS A 40 -15.92 8.15 19.71
C LYS A 40 -17.25 8.34 20.41
N THR A 41 -17.78 9.55 20.35
CA THR A 41 -19.10 9.88 20.88
C THR A 41 -20.11 9.91 19.74
N THR A 42 -21.32 9.38 19.98
CA THR A 42 -22.40 9.43 19.01
C THR A 42 -22.89 10.86 18.79
N ASN A 43 -23.21 11.19 17.54
CA ASN A 43 -23.84 12.45 17.15
C ASN A 43 -25.38 12.42 17.36
N GLU A 44 -26.08 13.48 16.93
CA GLU A 44 -27.55 13.59 17.03
C GLU A 44 -28.33 12.45 16.36
N ASN A 45 -27.74 11.78 15.37
CA ASN A 45 -28.33 10.62 14.69
C ASN A 45 -27.94 9.29 15.36
N GLY A 46 -27.31 9.32 16.54
CA GLY A 46 -26.84 8.13 17.24
C GLY A 46 -25.61 7.50 16.59
N GLN A 47 -24.90 8.22 15.72
CA GLN A 47 -23.81 7.69 14.92
C GLN A 47 -22.43 8.08 15.45
N ALA A 48 -21.54 7.11 15.56
CA ALA A 48 -20.12 7.31 15.84
C ALA A 48 -19.29 6.75 14.67
N GLU A 49 -18.27 7.48 14.24
CA GLU A 49 -17.47 7.13 13.07
C GLU A 49 -15.98 7.19 13.36
N THR A 50 -15.23 6.22 12.84
CA THR A 50 -13.77 6.24 12.80
C THR A 50 -13.25 5.62 11.49
N VAL A 51 -11.94 5.71 11.27
CA VAL A 51 -11.26 5.11 10.12
C VAL A 51 -10.22 4.11 10.59
N TYR A 52 -10.06 3.03 9.84
CA TYR A 52 -9.04 2.01 10.09
C TYR A 52 -8.34 1.62 8.79
N GLU A 53 -7.01 1.61 8.83
CA GLU A 53 -6.19 1.21 7.69
C GLU A 53 -5.84 -0.28 7.77
N VAL A 54 -6.30 -1.04 6.79
CA VAL A 54 -5.97 -2.47 6.63
C VAL A 54 -4.78 -2.59 5.69
N THR A 55 -3.67 -3.08 6.21
CA THR A 55 -2.40 -3.22 5.47
C THR A 55 -2.08 -4.68 5.14
N GLU A 56 -2.62 -5.62 5.90
CA GLU A 56 -2.33 -7.05 5.79
C GLU A 56 -3.52 -7.83 5.23
N TYR A 57 -3.27 -8.76 4.31
CA TYR A 57 -4.32 -9.62 3.75
C TYR A 57 -4.93 -10.55 4.80
N GLY A 58 -6.14 -11.03 4.50
CA GLY A 58 -6.91 -11.98 5.30
C GLY A 58 -8.15 -11.35 5.94
N THR A 59 -8.73 -12.07 6.88
CA THR A 59 -9.94 -11.66 7.60
C THR A 59 -9.62 -10.67 8.72
N HIS A 60 -10.35 -9.56 8.73
CA HIS A 60 -10.32 -8.55 9.77
C HIS A 60 -11.67 -8.50 10.48
N TYR A 61 -11.66 -8.61 11.80
CA TYR A 61 -12.84 -8.53 12.64
C TYR A 61 -12.88 -7.16 13.31
N PHE A 62 -14.04 -6.51 13.23
CA PHE A 62 -14.30 -5.23 13.85
C PHE A 62 -15.43 -5.37 14.86
N LYS A 63 -15.33 -4.63 15.95
CA LYS A 63 -16.37 -4.58 16.98
C LYS A 63 -16.58 -3.15 17.43
N ALA A 64 -17.83 -2.70 17.41
CA ALA A 64 -18.25 -1.46 18.06
C ALA A 64 -18.97 -1.84 19.35
N ARG A 65 -18.56 -1.24 20.47
CA ARG A 65 -19.09 -1.55 21.79
C ARG A 65 -19.53 -0.26 22.49
N PHE A 66 -20.79 -0.23 22.89
CA PHE A 66 -21.29 0.70 23.88
C PHE A 66 -21.12 0.04 25.26
N PRO A 67 -20.31 0.59 26.19
CA PRO A 67 -20.02 -0.07 27.47
C PRO A 67 -21.22 -0.10 28.43
N GLY A 68 -22.33 0.57 28.09
CA GLY A 68 -23.44 0.81 29.00
C GLY A 68 -23.26 2.10 29.81
N ASP A 69 -24.36 2.61 30.34
CA ASP A 69 -24.38 3.71 31.30
C ASP A 69 -25.49 3.51 32.34
N LEU A 70 -25.87 4.57 33.07
CA LEU A 70 -26.91 4.51 34.10
C LEU A 70 -28.32 4.28 33.52
N GLU A 71 -28.54 4.59 32.25
CA GLU A 71 -29.85 4.56 31.58
C GLU A 71 -29.98 3.36 30.65
N TYR A 72 -28.90 2.99 29.96
CA TYR A 72 -28.89 1.97 28.92
C TYR A 72 -27.87 0.88 29.22
N GLU A 73 -28.27 -0.37 28.97
CA GLU A 73 -27.39 -1.52 29.09
C GLU A 73 -26.29 -1.54 28.01
N LEU A 74 -25.24 -2.30 28.29
CA LEU A 74 -24.17 -2.55 27.34
C LEU A 74 -24.71 -3.20 26.06
N SER A 75 -24.16 -2.80 24.91
CA SER A 75 -24.47 -3.39 23.62
C SER A 75 -23.23 -3.43 22.73
N GLU A 76 -23.17 -4.41 21.84
CA GLU A 76 -22.08 -4.57 20.89
C GLU A 76 -22.56 -5.06 19.53
N ALA A 77 -21.83 -4.64 18.49
CA ALA A 77 -22.03 -5.08 17.12
C ALA A 77 -20.69 -5.47 16.50
N MET A 78 -20.69 -6.53 15.70
CA MET A 78 -19.50 -7.04 15.02
C MET A 78 -19.66 -6.96 13.50
N ALA A 79 -18.55 -6.72 12.82
CA ALA A 79 -18.47 -6.75 11.36
C ALA A 79 -17.15 -7.40 10.92
N THR A 80 -17.14 -8.01 9.75
CA THR A 80 -15.95 -8.66 9.18
C THR A 80 -15.63 -8.06 7.82
N TYR A 81 -14.34 -7.89 7.54
CA TYR A 81 -13.83 -7.48 6.24
C TYR A 81 -12.75 -8.46 5.79
N GLU A 82 -12.89 -9.00 4.59
CA GLU A 82 -11.86 -9.83 3.97
C GLU A 82 -11.00 -8.96 3.06
N TYR A 83 -9.71 -8.83 3.36
CA TYR A 83 -8.76 -8.20 2.46
C TYR A 83 -8.08 -9.27 1.59
N PRO A 84 -8.51 -9.47 0.33
CA PRO A 84 -8.07 -10.62 -0.46
C PRO A 84 -6.59 -10.51 -0.79
N ALA A 85 -5.86 -11.61 -0.59
CA ALA A 85 -4.52 -11.75 -1.15
C ALA A 85 -4.61 -11.73 -2.69
N PRO A 86 -3.61 -11.13 -3.37
CA PRO A 86 -3.59 -11.10 -4.83
C PRO A 86 -3.58 -12.53 -5.38
N SER A 87 -4.34 -12.76 -6.45
CA SER A 87 -4.41 -14.08 -7.05
C SER A 87 -3.05 -14.47 -7.65
N PRO A 88 -2.71 -15.78 -7.76
CA PRO A 88 -1.47 -16.20 -8.39
C PRO A 88 -1.30 -15.65 -9.82
N ILE A 89 -2.41 -15.48 -10.55
CA ILE A 89 -2.40 -14.88 -11.89
C ILE A 89 -2.08 -13.39 -11.82
N GLU A 90 -2.67 -12.63 -10.89
CA GLU A 90 -2.33 -11.21 -10.70
C GLU A 90 -0.85 -11.03 -10.36
N VAL A 91 -0.32 -11.87 -9.46
CA VAL A 91 1.11 -11.86 -9.12
C VAL A 91 1.95 -12.15 -10.36
N LEU A 92 1.62 -13.19 -11.13
CA LEU A 92 2.32 -13.51 -12.37
C LEU A 92 2.27 -12.36 -13.39
N MET A 93 1.09 -11.78 -13.60
CA MET A 93 0.92 -10.67 -14.54
C MET A 93 1.68 -9.43 -14.09
N SER A 94 1.74 -9.15 -12.79
CA SER A 94 2.56 -8.05 -12.25
C SER A 94 4.05 -8.26 -12.52
N GLN A 95 4.54 -9.49 -12.38
CA GLN A 95 5.93 -9.85 -12.69
C GLN A 95 6.20 -9.74 -14.19
N LEU A 96 5.31 -10.27 -15.03
CA LEU A 96 5.42 -10.14 -16.49
C LEU A 96 5.41 -8.68 -16.93
N GLN A 97 4.55 -7.85 -16.35
CA GLN A 97 4.51 -6.42 -16.63
C GLN A 97 5.81 -5.73 -16.19
N SER A 98 6.40 -6.14 -15.07
CA SER A 98 7.70 -5.62 -14.65
C SER A 98 8.79 -5.92 -15.69
N PHE A 99 8.80 -7.13 -16.26
CA PHE A 99 9.71 -7.49 -17.35
C PHE A 99 9.44 -6.65 -18.60
N ILE A 100 8.17 -6.49 -18.99
CA ILE A 100 7.78 -5.66 -20.15
C ILE A 100 8.23 -4.21 -19.96
N ASN A 101 8.10 -3.65 -18.75
CA ASN A 101 8.54 -2.29 -18.43
C ASN A 101 10.07 -2.14 -18.50
N MET A 102 10.84 -3.20 -18.25
CA MET A 102 12.30 -3.22 -18.36
C MET A 102 12.78 -3.35 -19.81
N LEU A 103 12.01 -3.97 -20.71
CA LEU A 103 12.39 -4.18 -22.11
C LEU A 103 12.85 -2.88 -22.84
N PRO A 104 12.10 -1.76 -22.83
CA PRO A 104 12.55 -0.54 -23.50
C PRO A 104 13.82 0.04 -22.87
N GLN A 105 14.00 -0.09 -21.55
CA GLN A 105 15.21 0.37 -20.87
C GLN A 105 16.43 -0.47 -21.27
N LEU A 106 16.28 -1.80 -21.38
CA LEU A 106 17.33 -2.69 -21.86
C LEU A 106 17.70 -2.39 -23.31
N LEU A 107 16.72 -2.09 -24.17
CA LEU A 107 16.98 -1.68 -25.57
C LEU A 107 17.75 -0.36 -25.63
N ILE A 108 17.36 0.65 -24.84
CA ILE A 108 18.06 1.93 -24.75
C ILE A 108 19.49 1.72 -24.24
N MET A 109 19.67 0.90 -23.22
CA MET A 109 20.99 0.55 -22.69
C MET A 109 21.88 -0.11 -23.75
N LEU A 110 21.32 -1.02 -24.55
CA LEU A 110 22.03 -1.69 -25.65
C LEU A 110 22.43 -0.69 -26.75
N ILE A 111 21.53 0.20 -27.15
CA ILE A 111 21.83 1.27 -28.11
C ILE A 111 22.93 2.19 -27.56
N LEU A 112 22.84 2.60 -26.30
CA LEU A 112 23.85 3.41 -25.63
C LEU A 112 25.22 2.71 -25.61
N MET A 113 25.23 1.41 -25.31
CA MET A 113 26.46 0.61 -25.30
C MET A 113 27.10 0.53 -26.69
N MET A 114 26.31 0.38 -27.75
CA MET A 114 26.80 0.41 -29.13
C MET A 114 27.42 1.77 -29.48
N VAL A 115 26.75 2.87 -29.11
CA VAL A 115 27.27 4.23 -29.31
C VAL A 115 28.58 4.42 -28.56
N LEU A 116 28.65 4.01 -27.29
CA LEU A 116 29.86 4.10 -26.48
C LEU A 116 31.02 3.30 -27.07
N MET A 117 30.78 2.06 -27.52
CA MET A 117 31.80 1.26 -28.20
C MET A 117 32.28 1.89 -29.51
N SER A 118 31.36 2.51 -30.28
CA SER A 118 31.71 3.23 -31.51
C SER A 118 32.61 4.45 -31.24
N PHE A 119 32.36 5.15 -30.14
CA PHE A 119 33.16 6.28 -29.68
C PHE A 119 34.54 5.83 -29.18
N MET A 120 34.58 4.82 -28.31
CA MET A 120 35.82 4.22 -27.79
C MET A 120 36.72 3.70 -28.92
N SER A 121 36.17 2.98 -29.90
CA SER A 121 36.94 2.51 -31.06
C SER A 121 37.50 3.67 -31.91
N SER A 122 36.75 4.77 -32.03
CA SER A 122 37.20 5.97 -32.72
C SER A 122 38.31 6.71 -31.96
N MET A 123 38.21 6.80 -30.63
CA MET A 123 39.27 7.33 -29.77
C MET A 123 40.55 6.50 -29.86
N ILE A 124 40.46 5.17 -29.77
CA ILE A 124 41.64 4.29 -29.88
C ILE A 124 42.35 4.52 -31.20
N ARG A 125 41.63 4.58 -32.33
CA ARG A 125 42.20 4.90 -33.65
C ARG A 125 42.86 6.28 -33.72
N MET A 126 42.32 7.26 -32.99
CA MET A 126 42.91 8.60 -32.92
C MET A 126 44.25 8.56 -32.15
N PHE A 127 44.29 7.91 -30.99
CA PHE A 127 45.51 7.79 -30.20
C PHE A 127 46.60 6.96 -30.88
N THR A 128 46.26 5.88 -31.57
CA THR A 128 47.24 5.09 -32.33
C THR A 128 47.87 5.90 -33.46
N ARG A 129 47.06 6.65 -34.23
CA ARG A 129 47.56 7.55 -35.28
C ARG A 129 48.47 8.66 -34.74
N MET A 130 48.14 9.23 -33.59
CA MET A 130 48.99 10.22 -32.94
C MET A 130 50.32 9.61 -32.48
N GLY A 131 50.31 8.42 -31.88
CA GLY A 131 51.52 7.70 -31.48
C GLY A 131 52.46 7.38 -32.66
N GLU A 132 51.91 6.89 -33.77
CA GLU A 132 52.69 6.64 -35.00
C GLU A 132 53.29 7.93 -35.60
N GLY A 133 52.55 9.03 -35.58
CA GLY A 133 53.02 10.33 -36.06
C GLY A 133 54.22 10.86 -35.26
N VAL A 134 54.17 10.69 -33.93
CA VAL A 134 55.27 11.06 -33.02
C VAL A 134 56.50 10.16 -33.24
N GLU A 135 56.33 8.86 -33.43
CA GLU A 135 57.45 7.95 -33.71
C GLU A 135 58.12 8.24 -35.06
N ARG A 136 57.35 8.57 -36.10
CA ARG A 136 57.90 8.95 -37.41
C ARG A 136 58.64 10.28 -37.37
N ALA A 137 58.18 11.23 -36.55
CA ALA A 137 58.87 12.51 -36.34
C ALA A 137 60.21 12.34 -35.59
N ARG A 138 60.34 11.30 -34.75
CA ARG A 138 61.56 11.00 -33.99
C ARG A 138 62.62 10.23 -34.78
N ARG A 139 62.26 9.60 -35.90
CA ARG A 139 63.16 8.84 -36.79
C ARG A 139 63.69 9.66 -38.00
N ARG A 140 63.36 10.95 -38.07
CA ARG A 140 63.96 11.92 -39.01
C ARG A 140 64.92 12.81 -38.24
#